data_AF-A0A9C8GPZ9-F1
#
_entry.id   AF-A0A9C8GPZ9-F1
#
_cell.length_a   1.000
_cell.length_b   1.000
_cell.length_c   1.000
_cell.angle_alpha   90.00
_cell.angle_beta   90.00
_cell.angle_gamma   90.00
#
_symmetry.space_group_name_H-M   'P 1'
#
loop_
_entity.id
_entity.type
_entity.pdbx_description
1 polymer ?
#
loop_
_entity_poly.entity_id
_entity_poly.type
_entity_poly.pdbx_seq_one_letter_code
_entity_poly.pdbx_strand_id
1 'polypeptide(L)'
;MTSEKTVNDLFDMAISAERAAKRLYEGLMAKFDHHPEVAAFWSRYAIEEESHALWLERMRDALPEERLAKPADPLILQEAIKALEFSVERALQDLTNLEEAYQLVNELENAETNAIFEFLIEHFSEDDETRKFLRSQLRDHIRKLMIDLPIQFKGAATRQAIRVKD
;
A
#
# COMPACT_ATOMS: atom_id res chain seq x y z
N MET A 1 -19.65 7.68 24.25
CA MET A 1 -20.22 7.62 22.90
C MET A 1 -19.04 7.53 21.94
N THR A 2 -18.73 6.35 21.42
CA THR A 2 -17.82 6.25 20.28
C THR A 2 -18.60 6.81 19.09
N SER A 3 -18.18 7.96 18.56
CA SER A 3 -18.72 8.46 17.30
C SER A 3 -18.60 7.35 16.27
N GLU A 4 -19.70 7.04 15.59
CA GLU A 4 -19.68 6.11 14.45
C GLU A 4 -18.70 6.67 13.42
N LYS A 5 -17.79 5.82 12.92
CA LYS A 5 -16.79 6.21 11.93
C LYS A 5 -17.49 6.45 10.60
N THR A 6 -17.00 7.42 9.84
CA THR A 6 -17.62 7.91 8.61
C THR A 6 -16.84 7.47 7.37
N VAL A 7 -17.45 7.67 6.21
CA VAL A 7 -16.76 7.55 4.93
C VAL A 7 -15.51 8.45 4.86
N ASN A 8 -15.58 9.66 5.42
CA ASN A 8 -14.42 10.55 5.50
C ASN A 8 -13.27 9.92 6.31
N ASP A 9 -13.59 9.29 7.45
CA ASP A 9 -12.59 8.58 8.24
C ASP A 9 -11.94 7.44 7.44
N LEU A 10 -12.71 6.71 6.62
CA LEU A 10 -12.15 5.65 5.77
C LEU A 10 -11.18 6.19 4.71
N PHE A 11 -11.48 7.34 4.09
CA PHE A 11 -10.52 7.99 3.19
C PHE A 11 -9.25 8.39 3.94
N ASP A 12 -9.37 9.00 5.12
CA ASP A 12 -8.21 9.40 5.93
C ASP A 12 -7.35 8.20 6.34
N MET A 13 -7.99 7.07 6.66
CA MET A 13 -7.32 5.81 6.96
C MET A 13 -6.61 5.23 5.73
N ALA A 14 -7.27 5.18 4.57
CA ALA A 14 -6.69 4.70 3.34
C ALA A 14 -5.48 5.56 2.91
N ILE A 15 -5.63 6.88 2.86
CA ILE A 15 -4.54 7.82 2.55
C ILE A 15 -3.36 7.64 3.51
N SER A 16 -3.64 7.39 4.80
CA SER A 16 -2.60 7.14 5.80
C SER A 16 -1.86 5.83 5.56
N ALA A 17 -2.57 4.78 5.12
CA ALA A 17 -1.99 3.49 4.77
C ALA A 17 -1.09 3.59 3.52
N GLU A 18 -1.54 4.23 2.43
CA GLU A 18 -0.72 4.51 1.23
C GLU A 18 0.58 5.25 1.60
N ARG A 19 0.46 6.28 2.45
CA ARG A 19 1.63 7.04 2.92
C ARG A 19 2.54 6.23 3.84
N ALA A 20 2.01 5.25 4.56
CA ALA A 20 2.81 4.33 5.37
C ALA A 20 3.56 3.34 4.47
N ALA A 21 2.90 2.80 3.44
CA ALA A 21 3.52 1.96 2.41
C ALA A 21 4.66 2.71 1.69
N LYS A 22 4.43 3.96 1.28
CA LYS A 22 5.48 4.84 0.75
C LYS A 22 6.70 4.93 1.65
N ARG A 23 6.50 5.20 2.94
CA ARG A 23 7.59 5.29 3.94
C ARG A 23 8.32 3.97 4.10
N LEU A 24 7.60 2.84 4.04
CA LEU A 24 8.22 1.52 4.04
C LEU A 24 9.15 1.39 2.84
N TYR A 25 8.68 1.68 1.62
CA TYR A 25 9.49 1.61 0.41
C TYR A 25 10.70 2.54 0.42
N GLU A 26 10.56 3.76 0.93
CA GLU A 26 11.69 4.68 1.14
C GLU A 26 12.71 4.11 2.14
N GLY A 27 12.24 3.48 3.22
CA GLY A 27 13.09 2.79 4.19
C GLY A 27 13.83 1.58 3.59
N LEU A 28 13.15 0.79 2.76
CA LEU A 28 13.76 -0.32 2.02
C LEU A 28 14.82 0.19 1.04
N MET A 29 14.52 1.26 0.29
CA MET A 29 15.48 1.92 -0.59
C MET A 29 16.75 2.32 0.17
N ALA A 30 16.61 2.93 1.36
CA ALA A 30 17.75 3.32 2.19
C ALA A 30 18.58 2.11 2.68
N LYS A 31 17.92 1.03 3.11
CA LYS A 31 18.59 -0.20 3.59
C LYS A 31 19.35 -0.94 2.50
N PHE A 32 18.92 -0.82 1.24
CA PHE A 32 19.50 -1.51 0.09
C PHE A 32 20.19 -0.55 -0.91
N ASP A 33 20.56 0.66 -0.49
CA ASP A 33 21.17 1.69 -1.35
C ASP A 33 22.49 1.25 -2.03
N HIS A 34 23.20 0.32 -1.40
CA HIS A 34 24.41 -0.33 -1.90
C HIS A 34 24.15 -1.31 -3.06
N HIS A 35 22.88 -1.62 -3.35
CA HIS A 35 22.42 -2.31 -4.55
C HIS A 35 21.48 -1.40 -5.36
N PRO A 36 22.02 -0.60 -6.30
CA PRO A 36 21.25 0.44 -7.00
C PRO A 36 20.00 -0.06 -7.70
N GLU A 37 20.03 -1.28 -8.24
CA GLU A 37 18.87 -1.89 -8.92
C GLU A 37 17.73 -2.22 -7.95
N VAL A 38 18.07 -2.65 -6.73
CA VAL A 38 17.11 -2.95 -5.66
C VAL A 38 16.54 -1.64 -5.09
N ALA A 39 17.40 -0.66 -4.84
CA ALA A 39 16.96 0.67 -4.43
C ALA A 39 16.05 1.33 -5.48
N ALA A 40 16.39 1.23 -6.76
CA ALA A 40 15.55 1.73 -7.85
C ALA A 40 14.23 0.97 -8.00
N PHE A 41 14.19 -0.32 -7.64
CA PHE A 41 12.95 -1.10 -7.58
C PHE A 41 12.01 -0.53 -6.52
N TRP A 42 12.47 -0.37 -5.27
CA TRP A 42 11.66 0.20 -4.20
C TRP A 42 11.26 1.65 -4.43
N SER A 43 12.13 2.46 -5.06
CA SER A 43 11.81 3.84 -5.41
C SER A 43 10.60 3.96 -6.35
N ARG A 44 10.37 2.99 -7.24
CA ARG A 44 9.20 3.03 -8.13
C ARG A 44 7.91 2.83 -7.35
N TYR A 45 7.88 1.87 -6.42
CA TYR A 45 6.73 1.64 -5.54
C TYR A 45 6.44 2.87 -4.67
N ALA A 46 7.46 3.49 -4.07
CA ALA A 46 7.26 4.71 -3.28
C ALA A 46 6.59 5.86 -4.07
N ILE A 47 6.88 5.97 -5.38
CA ILE A 47 6.24 6.96 -6.27
C ILE A 47 4.78 6.57 -6.58
N GLU A 48 4.51 5.27 -6.74
CA GLU A 48 3.18 4.73 -6.97
C GLU A 48 2.27 4.98 -5.77
N GLU A 49 2.72 4.69 -4.55
CA GLU A 49 1.93 4.92 -3.33
C GLU A 49 1.63 6.41 -3.10
N GLU A 50 2.57 7.30 -3.43
CA GLU A 50 2.28 8.75 -3.39
C GLU A 50 1.17 9.12 -4.40
N SER A 51 1.21 8.52 -5.58
CA SER A 51 0.21 8.76 -6.62
C SER A 51 -1.17 8.27 -6.19
N HIS A 52 -1.24 7.13 -5.49
CA HIS A 52 -2.45 6.61 -4.87
C HIS A 52 -2.99 7.54 -3.79
N ALA A 53 -2.16 7.94 -2.82
CA ALA A 53 -2.55 8.86 -1.76
C ALA A 53 -3.15 10.16 -2.33
N LEU A 54 -2.49 10.77 -3.32
CA LEU A 54 -2.97 11.99 -3.98
C LEU A 54 -4.27 11.76 -4.76
N TRP A 55 -4.44 10.58 -5.35
CA TRP A 55 -5.67 10.24 -6.06
C TRP A 55 -6.85 10.06 -5.10
N LEU A 56 -6.64 9.39 -3.96
CA LEU A 56 -7.63 9.26 -2.89
C LEU A 56 -8.03 10.62 -2.30
N GLU A 57 -7.07 11.53 -2.11
CA GLU A 57 -7.35 12.90 -1.68
C GLU A 57 -8.27 13.61 -2.68
N ARG A 58 -7.95 13.53 -3.98
CA ARG A 58 -8.80 14.12 -5.03
C ARG A 58 -10.19 13.52 -5.08
N MET A 59 -10.32 12.21 -4.87
CA MET A 59 -11.63 11.56 -4.80
C MET A 59 -12.43 12.05 -3.61
N ARG A 60 -11.81 12.07 -2.42
CA ARG A 60 -12.45 12.56 -1.19
C ARG A 60 -12.93 14.00 -1.37
N ASP A 61 -12.07 14.87 -1.88
CA ASP A 61 -12.34 16.30 -2.04
C ASP A 61 -13.41 16.58 -3.11
N ALA A 62 -13.65 15.64 -4.03
CA ALA A 62 -14.71 15.72 -5.04
C ALA A 62 -16.08 15.26 -4.54
N LEU A 63 -16.15 14.61 -3.37
CA LEU A 63 -17.41 14.10 -2.83
C LEU A 63 -18.18 15.18 -2.05
N PRO A 64 -19.52 15.19 -2.14
CA PRO A 64 -20.35 16.04 -1.28
C PRO A 64 -20.17 15.69 0.20
N GLU A 65 -20.24 16.70 1.07
CA GLU A 65 -20.12 16.54 2.53
C GLU A 65 -21.15 15.52 3.07
N GLU A 66 -22.35 15.48 2.50
CA GLU A 66 -23.39 14.52 2.90
C GLU A 66 -23.01 13.07 2.59
N ARG A 67 -22.19 12.82 1.56
CA ARG A 67 -21.65 11.48 1.29
C ARG A 67 -20.51 11.15 2.24
N LEU A 68 -19.63 12.10 2.51
CA LEU A 68 -18.50 11.94 3.43
C LEU A 68 -18.94 11.68 4.87
N ALA A 69 -20.06 12.28 5.30
CA ALA A 69 -20.63 12.11 6.63
C ALA A 69 -21.42 10.79 6.82
N LYS A 70 -21.61 9.97 5.76
CA LYS A 70 -22.30 8.68 5.90
C LYS A 70 -21.50 7.74 6.81
N PRO A 71 -22.17 6.84 7.55
CA PRO A 71 -21.50 5.78 8.28
C PRO A 71 -20.60 4.96 7.37
N ALA A 72 -19.40 4.64 7.86
CA ALA A 72 -18.48 3.71 7.25
C ALA A 72 -19.09 2.30 7.24
N ASP A 73 -18.81 1.53 6.19
CA ASP A 73 -19.08 0.09 6.22
C ASP A 73 -18.25 -0.58 7.34
N PRO A 74 -18.87 -1.32 8.27
CA PRO A 74 -18.16 -1.91 9.41
C PRO A 74 -17.09 -2.94 9.03
N LEU A 75 -17.29 -3.71 7.96
CA LEU A 75 -16.33 -4.73 7.52
C LEU A 75 -15.07 -4.05 6.97
N ILE A 76 -15.27 -3.04 6.14
CA ILE A 76 -14.18 -2.24 5.57
C ILE A 76 -13.41 -1.50 6.65
N LEU A 77 -14.14 -0.90 7.60
CA LEU A 77 -13.52 -0.24 8.74
C LEU A 77 -12.62 -1.19 9.53
N GLN A 78 -13.04 -2.44 9.72
CA GLN A 78 -12.23 -3.43 10.41
C GLN A 78 -10.93 -3.74 9.64
N GLU A 79 -10.99 -3.91 8.33
CA GLU A 79 -9.79 -4.17 7.51
C GLU A 79 -8.87 -2.95 7.46
N ALA A 80 -9.42 -1.74 7.34
CA ALA A 80 -8.64 -0.49 7.41
C ALA A 80 -7.94 -0.33 8.76
N ILE A 81 -8.61 -0.66 9.88
CA ILE A 81 -7.99 -0.64 11.21
C ILE A 81 -6.83 -1.62 11.28
N LYS A 82 -6.99 -2.86 10.79
CA LYS A 82 -5.90 -3.86 10.76
C LYS A 82 -4.71 -3.38 9.94
N ALA A 83 -4.95 -2.78 8.77
CA ALA A 83 -3.89 -2.22 7.94
C ALA A 83 -3.11 -1.10 8.67
N LEU A 84 -3.78 -0.31 9.51
CA LEU A 84 -3.16 0.74 10.31
C LEU A 84 -2.45 0.25 11.59
N GLU A 85 -2.68 -0.99 12.03
CA GLU A 85 -1.92 -1.60 13.13
C GLU A 85 -0.46 -1.91 12.73
N PHE A 86 -0.17 -1.91 11.43
CA PHE A 86 1.17 -2.13 10.89
C PHE A 86 2.12 -0.97 11.26
N SER A 87 3.22 -1.29 11.96
CA SER A 87 4.29 -0.33 12.25
C SER A 87 5.42 -0.46 11.25
N VAL A 88 5.54 0.54 10.38
CA VAL A 88 6.62 0.66 9.38
C VAL A 88 7.98 0.65 10.05
N GLU A 89 8.15 1.40 11.14
CA GLU A 89 9.43 1.54 11.84
C GLU A 89 9.90 0.20 12.41
N ARG A 90 8.99 -0.54 13.06
CA ARG A 90 9.29 -1.86 13.61
C ARG A 90 9.58 -2.85 12.49
N ALA A 91 8.76 -2.86 11.45
CA ALA A 91 8.95 -3.74 10.30
C ALA A 91 10.33 -3.52 9.68
N LEU A 92 10.74 -2.28 9.46
CA LEU A 92 12.08 -1.95 8.94
C LEU A 92 13.21 -2.36 9.89
N GLN A 93 13.04 -2.19 11.20
CA GLN A 93 14.07 -2.57 12.19
C GLN A 93 14.35 -4.07 12.20
N ASP A 94 13.32 -4.89 12.04
CA ASP A 94 13.42 -6.35 12.14
C ASP A 94 14.01 -7.00 10.85
N LEU A 95 14.14 -6.24 9.75
CA LEU A 95 14.69 -6.74 8.48
C LEU A 95 16.20 -6.95 8.53
N THR A 96 16.63 -8.12 8.07
CA THR A 96 18.05 -8.50 7.96
C THR A 96 18.53 -8.73 6.52
N ASN A 97 17.61 -9.00 5.59
CA ASN A 97 17.95 -9.31 4.20
C ASN A 97 16.80 -9.01 3.21
N LEU A 98 17.09 -9.10 1.91
CA LEU A 98 16.14 -8.78 0.85
C LEU A 98 14.98 -9.78 0.72
N GLU A 99 15.14 -11.04 1.17
CA GLU A 99 14.04 -12.01 1.15
C GLU A 99 12.96 -11.63 2.16
N GLU A 100 13.37 -11.23 3.37
CA GLU A 100 12.44 -10.75 4.40
C GLU A 100 11.73 -9.48 3.94
N ALA A 101 12.45 -8.55 3.30
CA ALA A 101 11.83 -7.36 2.72
C ALA A 101 10.82 -7.72 1.62
N TYR A 102 11.16 -8.69 0.76
CA TYR A 102 10.25 -9.17 -0.29
C TYR A 102 8.99 -9.82 0.31
N GLN A 103 9.11 -10.66 1.33
CA GLN A 103 7.97 -11.29 2.00
C GLN A 103 7.09 -10.26 2.69
N LEU A 104 7.69 -9.33 3.44
CA LEU A 104 7.00 -8.24 4.11
C LEU A 104 6.16 -7.42 3.14
N VAL A 105 6.73 -7.04 2.00
CA VAL A 105 6.01 -6.27 0.98
C VAL A 105 4.87 -7.09 0.38
N ASN A 106 5.06 -8.38 0.09
CA ASN A 106 3.95 -9.21 -0.39
C ASN A 106 2.80 -9.28 0.62
N GLU A 107 3.09 -9.37 1.91
CA GLU A 107 2.05 -9.38 2.95
C GLU A 107 1.30 -8.04 3.00
N LEU A 108 2.03 -6.92 2.96
CA LEU A 108 1.45 -5.58 2.94
C LEU A 108 0.54 -5.37 1.72
N GLU A 109 1.02 -5.70 0.54
CA GLU A 109 0.30 -5.52 -0.73
C GLU A 109 -0.99 -6.35 -0.79
N ASN A 110 -0.98 -7.55 -0.21
CA ASN A 110 -2.20 -8.35 -0.07
C ASN A 110 -3.19 -7.71 0.92
N ALA A 111 -2.72 -7.12 2.01
CA ALA A 111 -3.58 -6.44 2.98
C ALA A 111 -4.21 -5.17 2.38
N GLU A 112 -3.43 -4.37 1.65
CA GLU A 112 -3.88 -3.15 0.98
C GLU A 112 -4.92 -3.44 -0.12
N THR A 113 -4.64 -4.44 -0.95
CA THR A 113 -5.54 -4.99 -1.97
C THR A 113 -6.91 -5.32 -1.38
N ASN A 114 -6.95 -5.96 -0.21
CA ASN A 114 -8.20 -6.40 0.40
C ASN A 114 -8.96 -5.25 1.09
N ALA A 115 -8.27 -4.29 1.71
CA ALA A 115 -8.93 -3.29 2.56
C ALA A 115 -9.34 -2.01 1.80
N ILE A 116 -8.43 -1.43 1.02
CA ILE A 116 -8.60 -0.08 0.45
C ILE A 116 -9.34 -0.15 -0.89
N PHE A 117 -8.97 -1.10 -1.74
CA PHE A 117 -9.54 -1.19 -3.08
C PHE A 117 -10.95 -1.77 -3.10
N GLU A 118 -11.25 -2.77 -2.24
CA GLU A 118 -12.62 -3.28 -2.11
C GLU A 118 -13.59 -2.17 -1.67
N PHE A 119 -13.16 -1.31 -0.74
CA PHE A 119 -13.92 -0.12 -0.34
C PHE A 119 -14.23 0.82 -1.49
N LEU A 120 -13.20 1.20 -2.24
CA LEU A 120 -13.34 2.16 -3.33
C LEU A 120 -14.22 1.60 -4.45
N ILE A 121 -14.10 0.29 -4.73
CA ILE A 121 -14.95 -0.40 -5.68
C ILE A 121 -16.38 -0.44 -5.17
N GLU A 122 -16.64 -0.80 -3.92
CA GLU A 122 -18.02 -0.96 -3.46
C GLU A 122 -18.77 0.38 -3.32
N HIS A 123 -18.08 1.44 -2.90
CA HIS A 123 -18.73 2.69 -2.47
C HIS A 123 -18.63 3.84 -3.49
N PHE A 124 -17.67 3.80 -4.41
CA PHE A 124 -17.40 4.94 -5.32
C PHE A 124 -17.40 4.59 -6.80
N SER A 125 -17.64 3.32 -7.15
CA SER A 125 -17.60 2.87 -8.54
C SER A 125 -18.93 2.96 -9.29
N GLU A 126 -19.74 3.98 -9.01
CA GLU A 126 -20.95 4.26 -9.81
C GLU A 126 -20.60 4.48 -11.29
N ASP A 127 -19.36 4.90 -11.57
CA ASP A 127 -18.74 5.01 -12.89
C ASP A 127 -17.87 3.78 -13.23
N ASP A 128 -18.15 3.17 -14.39
CA ASP A 128 -17.56 1.91 -14.84
C ASP A 128 -16.06 2.05 -15.20
N GLU A 129 -15.62 3.24 -15.61
CA GLU A 129 -14.20 3.54 -15.89
C GLU A 129 -13.39 3.66 -14.60
N THR A 130 -13.93 4.33 -13.59
CA THR A 130 -13.34 4.37 -12.25
C THR A 130 -13.21 2.97 -11.65
N ARG A 131 -14.21 2.10 -11.86
CA ARG A 131 -14.14 0.69 -11.44
C ARG A 131 -13.02 -0.09 -12.13
N LYS A 132 -12.87 0.10 -13.45
CA LYS A 132 -11.83 -0.59 -14.25
C LYS A 132 -10.43 -0.12 -13.85
N PHE A 133 -10.27 1.18 -13.60
CA PHE A 133 -9.03 1.77 -13.13
C PHE A 133 -8.64 1.23 -11.74
N LEU A 134 -9.56 1.22 -10.78
CA LEU A 134 -9.34 0.62 -9.46
C LEU A 134 -8.92 -0.85 -9.55
N ARG A 135 -9.62 -1.63 -10.40
CA ARG A 135 -9.27 -3.04 -10.65
C ARG A 135 -7.97 -3.23 -11.45
N SER A 136 -7.49 -2.22 -12.18
CA SER A 136 -6.19 -2.31 -12.85
C SER A 136 -5.06 -2.04 -11.86
N GLN A 137 -5.18 -1.02 -11.00
CA GLN A 137 -4.20 -0.77 -9.93
C GLN A 137 -4.01 -2.01 -9.04
N LEU A 138 -5.13 -2.63 -8.62
CA LEU A 138 -5.13 -3.88 -7.85
C LEU A 138 -4.31 -5.02 -8.49
N ARG A 139 -4.47 -5.19 -9.81
CA ARG A 139 -3.80 -6.25 -10.55
C ARG A 139 -2.34 -5.91 -10.82
N ASP A 140 -2.01 -4.64 -10.92
CA ASP A 140 -0.66 -4.19 -11.22
C ASP A 140 0.24 -4.29 -9.98
N HIS A 141 -0.24 -4.01 -8.77
CA HIS A 141 0.53 -4.20 -7.52
C HIS A 141 0.99 -5.67 -7.33
N ILE A 142 0.05 -6.62 -7.41
CA ILE A 142 0.34 -8.05 -7.31
C ILE A 142 1.28 -8.52 -8.44
N ARG A 143 1.10 -7.99 -9.65
CA ARG A 143 1.88 -8.39 -10.82
C ARG A 143 3.31 -7.85 -10.77
N LYS A 144 3.51 -6.59 -10.38
CA LYS A 144 4.83 -5.95 -10.37
C LYS A 144 5.76 -6.60 -9.37
N LEU A 145 5.25 -7.11 -8.24
CA LEU A 145 6.06 -7.86 -7.28
C LEU A 145 6.68 -9.11 -7.89
N MET A 146 5.91 -9.84 -8.69
CA MET A 146 6.34 -11.07 -9.35
C MET A 146 7.20 -10.84 -10.61
N ILE A 147 6.96 -9.74 -11.31
CA ILE A 147 7.53 -9.50 -12.65
C ILE A 147 8.72 -8.55 -12.63
N ASP A 148 8.66 -7.47 -11.85
CA ASP A 148 9.56 -6.32 -11.97
C ASP A 148 10.77 -6.38 -11.05
N LEU A 149 10.82 -7.35 -10.13
CA LEU A 149 12.05 -7.65 -9.43
C LEU A 149 13.10 -8.10 -10.46
N PRO A 150 14.31 -7.49 -10.48
CA PRO A 150 15.32 -7.82 -11.47
C PRO A 150 15.57 -9.34 -11.52
N ILE A 151 15.74 -9.88 -12.73
CA ILE A 151 15.78 -11.33 -12.99
C ILE A 151 16.80 -12.04 -12.09
N GLN A 152 17.95 -11.42 -11.84
CA GLN A 152 19.00 -11.91 -10.95
C GLN A 152 18.54 -12.12 -9.49
N PHE A 153 17.51 -11.42 -9.03
CA PHE A 153 16.97 -11.49 -7.67
C PHE A 153 15.67 -12.30 -7.57
N LYS A 154 15.20 -12.94 -8.65
CA LYS A 154 13.95 -13.74 -8.62
C LYS A 154 14.04 -14.98 -7.72
N GLY A 155 15.24 -15.51 -7.48
CA GLY A 155 15.46 -16.63 -6.57
C GLY A 155 15.56 -16.19 -5.10
N ALA A 156 14.82 -16.85 -4.22
CA ALA A 156 14.87 -16.59 -2.77
C ALA A 156 16.28 -16.73 -2.20
N ALA A 157 17.05 -17.73 -2.66
CA ALA A 157 18.44 -17.92 -2.22
C ALA A 157 19.34 -16.70 -2.54
N THR A 158 19.14 -16.05 -3.70
CA THR A 158 19.87 -14.83 -4.05
C THR A 158 19.46 -13.67 -3.14
N ARG A 159 18.16 -13.53 -2.85
CA ARG A 159 17.67 -12.46 -1.97
C ARG A 159 18.16 -12.61 -0.52
N GLN A 160 18.24 -13.84 0.00
CA GLN A 160 18.79 -14.11 1.33
C GLN A 160 20.27 -13.73 1.48
N ALA A 161 21.02 -13.75 0.37
CA ALA A 161 22.44 -13.36 0.37
C ALA A 161 22.64 -11.84 0.42
N ILE A 162 21.62 -11.04 0.10
CA ILE A 162 21.68 -9.57 0.10
C ILE A 162 21.22 -9.08 1.47
N ARG A 163 22.17 -8.58 2.26
CA ARG A 163 21.91 -8.06 3.61
C ARG A 163 21.48 -6.60 3.58
N VAL A 164 20.73 -6.20 4.59
CA VAL A 164 20.53 -4.77 4.84
C VAL A 164 21.87 -4.13 5.17
N LYS A 165 22.04 -2.86 4.79
CA LYS A 165 23.16 -2.06 5.26
C LYS A 165 23.02 -1.79 6.76
N ASP A 166 24.14 -1.88 7.48
CA ASP A 166 24.25 -1.52 8.90
C ASP A 166 23.97 -0.03 9.16
#